data_AF-A0A2G8TIM4-F1
#
_entry.id   AF-A0A2G8TIM4-F1
#
_cell.length_a   1.000
_cell.length_b   1.000
_cell.length_c   1.000
_cell.angle_alpha   90.00
_cell.angle_beta   90.00
_cell.angle_gamma   90.00
#
_symmetry.space_group_name_H-M   'P 1'
#
loop_
_entity.id
_entity.type
_entity.pdbx_description
1 polymer ?
#
loop_
_entity_poly.entity_id
_entity_poly.type
_entity_poly.pdbx_seq_one_letter_code
_entity_poly.pdbx_strand_id
1 'polypeptide(L)'
;MLNQRCAALALSLGLLAAGAAQAQGGPGRIAVVTTERLYTDSKMAKAADARIAAEFSSRDKANQEMLARLKKLTGKFELDAPALSDVERTRRVREVLDLEKEVQRKQFAFRDDLEHRRTEERARIADRAAVLISQVAQREKIDIVLIRDVLWTRPGNDITDKIIRQLDK
;
A
#
# COMPACT_ATOMS: atom_id res chain seq x y z
N MET A 1 80.05 2.10 -26.96
CA MET A 1 78.71 2.09 -27.59
C MET A 1 77.68 1.20 -26.84
N LEU A 2 77.83 0.95 -25.53
CA LEU A 2 76.94 0.03 -24.80
C LEU A 2 75.96 0.70 -23.83
N ASN A 3 76.17 1.96 -23.44
CA ASN A 3 75.35 2.64 -22.43
C ASN A 3 74.14 3.41 -22.98
N GLN A 4 73.99 3.55 -24.31
CA GLN A 4 72.87 4.30 -24.89
C GLN A 4 71.66 3.44 -25.28
N ARG A 5 71.79 2.10 -25.28
CA ARG A 5 70.69 1.20 -25.64
C ARG A 5 69.80 0.81 -24.47
N CYS A 6 70.28 0.92 -23.24
CA CYS A 6 69.47 0.62 -22.04
C CYS A 6 68.47 1.73 -21.69
N ALA A 7 68.70 2.97 -22.12
CA ALA A 7 67.79 4.08 -21.85
C ALA A 7 66.49 4.00 -22.66
N ALA A 8 66.50 3.33 -23.82
CA ALA A 8 65.32 3.21 -24.69
C ALA A 8 64.36 2.10 -24.24
N LEU A 9 64.82 1.11 -23.46
CA LEU A 9 63.96 0.04 -22.94
C LEU A 9 63.28 0.36 -21.60
N ALA A 10 63.79 1.36 -20.87
CA ALA A 10 63.21 1.76 -19.59
C ALA A 10 62.00 2.71 -19.74
N LEU A 11 61.80 3.30 -20.91
CA LEU A 11 60.72 4.27 -21.16
C LEU A 11 59.43 3.63 -21.70
N SER A 12 59.46 2.37 -22.13
CA SER A 12 58.29 1.66 -22.67
C SER A 12 57.49 0.87 -21.62
N LEU A 13 58.02 0.68 -20.40
CA LEU A 13 57.29 0.00 -19.31
C LEU A 13 56.47 0.94 -18.40
N GLY A 14 56.63 2.27 -18.54
CA GLY A 14 55.92 3.24 -17.70
C GLY A 14 54.48 3.56 -18.13
N LEU A 15 54.10 3.20 -19.36
CA LEU A 15 52.81 3.57 -19.95
C LEU A 15 51.68 2.54 -19.75
N LEU A 16 51.98 1.38 -19.16
CA LEU A 16 50.96 0.36 -18.85
C LEU A 16 50.37 0.48 -17.43
N ALA A 17 50.86 1.40 -16.59
CA ALA A 17 50.36 1.60 -15.23
C ALA A 17 49.25 2.67 -15.10
N ALA A 18 48.95 3.42 -16.17
CA ALA A 18 47.91 4.46 -16.16
C ALA A 18 46.48 3.91 -16.40
N GLY A 19 46.33 2.60 -16.56
CA GLY A 19 45.05 1.92 -16.87
C GLY A 19 44.29 1.40 -15.66
N ALA A 20 44.70 1.72 -14.42
CA ALA A 20 43.80 1.55 -13.27
C ALA A 20 42.77 2.68 -13.33
N ALA A 21 41.84 2.58 -14.28
CA ALA A 21 40.53 3.17 -14.15
C ALA A 21 39.96 2.59 -12.86
N GLN A 22 40.19 3.29 -11.74
CA GLN A 22 39.39 3.07 -10.56
C GLN A 22 37.98 3.42 -11.02
N ALA A 23 37.21 2.40 -11.36
CA ALA A 23 35.77 2.46 -11.29
C ALA A 23 35.44 2.71 -9.81
N GLN A 24 35.65 3.96 -9.37
CA GLN A 24 35.07 4.53 -8.17
C GLN A 24 33.59 4.70 -8.48
N GLY A 25 32.88 3.59 -8.69
CA GLY A 25 31.48 3.55 -8.37
C GLY A 25 31.43 3.87 -6.89
N GLY A 26 31.20 5.15 -6.57
CA GLY A 26 30.94 5.55 -5.19
C GLY A 26 29.86 4.65 -4.60
N PRO A 27 29.81 4.47 -3.27
CA PRO A 27 28.86 3.58 -2.64
C PRO A 27 27.46 3.86 -3.21
N GLY A 28 26.88 2.85 -3.89
CA GLY A 28 25.64 3.01 -4.64
C GLY A 28 24.58 3.68 -3.77
N ARG A 29 23.90 4.69 -4.30
CA ARG A 29 22.91 5.45 -3.55
C ARG A 29 21.62 4.65 -3.49
N ILE A 30 21.31 4.17 -2.29
CA ILE A 30 20.07 3.47 -1.99
C ILE A 30 19.13 4.45 -1.28
N ALA A 31 17.89 4.53 -1.76
CA ALA A 31 16.82 5.24 -1.09
C ALA A 31 15.71 4.29 -0.66
N VAL A 32 14.89 4.76 0.27
CA VAL A 32 13.75 4.03 0.82
C VAL A 32 12.50 4.89 0.67
N VAL A 33 11.38 4.23 0.37
CA VAL A 33 10.04 4.82 0.40
C VAL A 33 9.13 3.93 1.23
N THR A 34 8.50 4.51 2.24
CA THR A 34 7.44 3.84 3.00
C THR A 34 6.12 3.99 2.26
N THR A 35 5.74 2.93 1.56
CA THR A 35 4.55 2.92 0.70
C THR A 35 3.26 3.16 1.48
N GLU A 36 3.16 2.62 2.69
CA GLU A 36 2.00 2.79 3.58
C GLU A 36 1.71 4.27 3.83
N ARG A 37 2.76 5.07 4.04
CA ARG A 37 2.63 6.52 4.23
C ARG A 37 2.12 7.23 2.99
N LEU A 38 2.43 6.74 1.78
CA LEU A 38 1.88 7.32 0.56
C LEU A 38 0.35 7.12 0.51
N TYR A 39 -0.13 5.98 1.00
CA TYR A 39 -1.54 5.61 1.06
C TYR A 39 -2.31 6.21 2.24
N THR A 40 -1.65 6.88 3.18
CA THR A 40 -2.32 7.48 4.37
C THR A 40 -2.08 8.99 4.48
N ASP A 41 -0.88 9.46 4.18
CA ASP A 41 -0.45 10.81 4.55
C ASP A 41 -0.73 11.81 3.42
N SER A 42 -0.71 11.36 2.16
CA SER A 42 -0.92 12.20 0.99
C SER A 42 -2.35 12.76 0.92
N LYS A 43 -2.50 13.98 0.39
CA LYS A 43 -3.80 14.58 0.09
C LYS A 43 -4.58 13.75 -0.90
N MET A 44 -3.91 13.16 -1.89
CA MET A 44 -4.52 12.25 -2.86
C MET A 44 -5.17 11.05 -2.15
N ALA A 45 -4.46 10.41 -1.22
CA ALA A 45 -4.99 9.31 -0.42
C ALA A 45 -6.19 9.74 0.43
N LYS A 46 -6.05 10.82 1.19
CA LYS A 46 -7.14 11.34 2.04
C LYS A 46 -8.39 11.70 1.24
N ALA A 47 -8.21 12.27 0.05
CA ALA A 47 -9.33 12.57 -0.85
C ALA A 47 -9.98 11.30 -1.40
N ALA A 48 -9.19 10.27 -1.74
CA ALA A 48 -9.72 8.97 -2.16
C ALA A 48 -10.51 8.30 -1.03
N ASP A 49 -9.98 8.28 0.19
CA ASP A 49 -10.66 7.74 1.38
C ASP A 49 -12.00 8.45 1.64
N ALA A 50 -12.03 9.78 1.55
CA ALA A 50 -13.25 10.56 1.72
C ALA A 50 -14.30 10.23 0.65
N ARG A 51 -13.87 10.03 -0.61
CA ARG A 51 -14.77 9.63 -1.71
C ARG A 51 -15.32 8.22 -1.51
N ILE A 52 -14.47 7.26 -1.14
CA ILE A 52 -14.88 5.89 -0.85
C ILE A 52 -15.86 5.89 0.33
N ALA A 53 -15.57 6.64 1.40
CA ALA A 53 -16.47 6.75 2.55
C ALA A 53 -17.85 7.30 2.14
N ALA A 54 -17.89 8.31 1.28
CA ALA A 54 -19.14 8.85 0.75
C ALA A 54 -19.90 7.81 -0.11
N GLU A 55 -19.21 7.14 -1.03
CA GLU A 55 -19.74 6.11 -1.93
C GLU A 55 -20.39 4.93 -1.15
N PHE A 56 -19.77 4.54 -0.04
CA PHE A 56 -20.20 3.37 0.75
C PHE A 56 -21.12 3.71 1.94
N SER A 57 -21.29 4.99 2.28
CA SER A 57 -22.03 5.45 3.47
C SER A 57 -23.46 4.89 3.57
N SER A 58 -24.23 4.96 2.48
CA SER A 58 -25.62 4.48 2.44
C SER A 58 -25.70 2.96 2.62
N ARG A 59 -24.79 2.22 1.98
CA ARG A 59 -24.73 0.76 2.09
C ARG A 59 -24.31 0.30 3.48
N ASP A 60 -23.35 1.00 4.09
CA ASP A 60 -22.94 0.73 5.47
C ASP A 60 -24.12 0.93 6.44
N LYS A 61 -24.83 2.05 6.32
CA LYS A 61 -26.03 2.32 7.13
C LYS A 61 -27.10 1.23 6.95
N ALA A 62 -27.40 0.83 5.72
CA ALA A 62 -28.36 -0.25 5.45
C ALA A 62 -27.93 -1.58 6.09
N ASN A 63 -26.64 -1.92 6.03
CA ASN A 63 -26.11 -3.12 6.68
C ASN A 63 -26.22 -3.06 8.20
N GLN A 64 -25.96 -1.89 8.80
CA GLN A 64 -26.11 -1.66 10.25
C GLN A 64 -27.57 -1.77 10.69
N GLU A 65 -28.51 -1.24 9.91
CA GLU A 65 -29.95 -1.36 10.18
C GLU A 65 -30.42 -2.82 10.13
N MET A 66 -29.95 -3.59 9.16
CA MET A 66 -30.24 -5.03 9.08
C MET A 66 -29.69 -5.80 10.26
N LEU A 67 -28.46 -5.50 10.69
CA LEU A 67 -27.86 -6.07 11.89
C LEU A 67 -28.66 -5.75 13.15
N ALA A 68 -29.07 -4.50 13.31
CA ALA A 68 -29.90 -4.07 14.43
C ALA A 68 -31.26 -4.77 14.43
N ARG A 69 -31.87 -4.95 13.25
CA ARG A 69 -33.11 -5.72 13.08
C ARG A 69 -32.93 -7.18 13.47
N LEU A 70 -31.85 -7.82 13.04
CA LEU A 70 -31.53 -9.21 13.40
C LEU A 70 -31.42 -9.34 14.92
N LYS A 71 -30.61 -8.50 15.57
CA LYS A 71 -30.46 -8.50 17.03
C LYS A 71 -31.79 -8.30 17.75
N LYS A 72 -32.64 -7.40 17.25
CA LYS A 72 -33.97 -7.14 17.83
C LYS A 72 -34.90 -8.35 17.69
N LEU A 73 -34.93 -9.00 16.53
CA LEU A 73 -35.76 -10.17 16.28
C LEU A 73 -35.30 -11.37 17.10
N THR A 74 -33.99 -11.61 17.18
CA THR A 74 -33.40 -12.66 18.01
C THR A 74 -33.74 -12.43 19.49
N GLY A 75 -33.49 -11.24 20.03
CA GLY A 75 -33.80 -10.93 21.43
C GLY A 75 -35.30 -11.01 21.74
N LYS A 76 -36.18 -10.59 20.82
CA LYS A 76 -37.63 -10.75 20.98
C LYS A 76 -38.05 -12.23 20.93
N PHE A 77 -37.43 -13.03 20.07
CA PHE A 77 -37.69 -14.46 20.02
C PHE A 77 -37.29 -15.15 21.32
N GLU A 78 -36.11 -14.86 21.87
CA GLU A 78 -35.63 -15.41 23.14
C GLU A 78 -36.58 -15.09 24.31
N LEU A 79 -37.08 -13.86 24.36
CA LEU A 79 -37.97 -13.40 25.42
C LEU A 79 -39.38 -13.99 25.31
N ASP A 80 -39.94 -14.04 24.10
CA ASP A 80 -41.29 -14.53 23.86
C ASP A 80 -41.34 -16.08 23.78
N ALA A 81 -40.21 -16.76 23.53
CA ALA A 81 -40.14 -18.19 23.23
C ALA A 81 -40.93 -19.11 24.18
N PRO A 82 -40.99 -18.90 25.50
CA PRO A 82 -41.78 -19.75 26.40
C PRO A 82 -43.30 -19.65 26.20
N ALA A 83 -43.78 -18.53 25.63
CA ALA A 83 -45.20 -18.24 25.47
C ALA A 83 -45.74 -18.50 24.05
N LEU A 84 -44.87 -18.87 23.09
CA LEU A 84 -45.25 -19.11 21.70
C LEU A 84 -45.79 -20.52 21.48
N SER A 85 -46.78 -20.64 20.59
CA SER A 85 -47.16 -21.93 20.00
C SER A 85 -46.03 -22.49 19.12
N ASP A 86 -46.03 -23.80 18.88
CA ASP A 86 -45.03 -24.44 18.03
C ASP A 86 -45.00 -23.86 16.61
N VAL A 87 -46.18 -23.56 16.05
CA VAL A 87 -46.32 -22.95 14.71
C VAL A 87 -45.66 -21.56 14.68
N GLU A 88 -45.89 -20.73 15.70
CA GLU A 88 -45.29 -19.40 15.79
C GLU A 88 -43.80 -19.46 16.05
N ARG A 89 -43.35 -20.41 16.87
CA ARG A 89 -41.93 -20.67 17.14
C ARG A 89 -41.20 -21.00 15.83
N THR A 90 -41.69 -21.96 15.06
CA THR A 90 -41.09 -22.33 13.77
C THR A 90 -41.07 -21.15 12.79
N ARG A 91 -42.14 -20.35 12.73
CA ARG A 91 -42.21 -19.17 11.88
C ARG A 91 -41.14 -18.14 12.25
N ARG A 92 -40.97 -17.83 13.54
CA ARG A 92 -39.98 -16.85 14.01
C ARG A 92 -38.55 -17.34 13.86
N VAL A 93 -38.29 -18.63 14.11
CA VAL A 93 -36.97 -19.24 13.86
C VAL A 93 -36.59 -19.10 12.39
N ARG A 94 -37.52 -19.39 11.47
CA ARG A 94 -37.27 -19.21 10.03
C ARG A 94 -36.96 -17.75 9.69
N GLU A 95 -37.75 -16.80 10.19
CA GLU A 95 -37.51 -15.37 9.95
C GLU A 95 -36.11 -14.92 10.42
N VAL A 96 -35.68 -15.36 11.60
CA VAL A 96 -34.34 -15.06 12.13
C VAL A 96 -33.25 -15.67 11.24
N LEU A 97 -33.38 -16.94 10.86
CA LEU A 97 -32.40 -17.63 10.02
C LEU A 97 -32.30 -17.03 8.62
N ASP A 98 -33.41 -16.60 8.03
CA ASP A 98 -33.43 -15.98 6.71
C ASP A 98 -32.75 -14.61 6.75
N LEU A 99 -33.05 -13.80 7.77
CA LEU A 99 -32.40 -12.50 7.97
C LEU A 99 -30.91 -12.64 8.28
N GLU A 100 -30.53 -13.65 9.08
CA GLU A 100 -29.12 -13.92 9.38
C GLU A 100 -28.31 -14.22 8.12
N LYS A 101 -28.81 -15.12 7.25
CA LYS A 101 -28.17 -15.41 5.96
C LYS A 101 -28.05 -14.18 5.09
N GLU A 102 -29.08 -13.33 5.07
CA GLU A 102 -29.07 -12.11 4.28
C GLU A 102 -28.02 -11.11 4.79
N VAL A 103 -27.95 -10.92 6.11
CA VAL A 103 -26.94 -10.08 6.78
C VAL A 103 -25.54 -10.57 6.45
N GLN A 104 -25.28 -11.88 6.62
CA GLN A 104 -23.97 -12.45 6.31
C GLN A 104 -23.59 -12.19 4.85
N ARG A 105 -24.49 -12.53 3.90
CA ARG A 105 -24.27 -12.31 2.46
C ARG A 105 -23.94 -10.85 2.14
N LYS A 106 -24.73 -9.90 2.66
CA LYS A 106 -24.53 -8.47 2.39
C LYS A 106 -23.27 -7.92 3.03
N GLN A 107 -22.88 -8.40 4.21
CA GLN A 107 -21.62 -8.03 4.85
C GLN A 107 -20.40 -8.51 4.04
N PHE A 108 -20.43 -9.75 3.55
CA PHE A 108 -19.35 -10.26 2.70
C PHE A 108 -19.23 -9.43 1.43
N ALA A 109 -20.34 -9.22 0.71
CA ALA A 109 -20.34 -8.40 -0.50
C ALA A 109 -19.88 -6.95 -0.24
N PHE A 110 -20.31 -6.35 0.87
CA PHE A 110 -19.88 -5.01 1.25
C PHE A 110 -18.38 -4.92 1.53
N ARG A 111 -17.82 -5.89 2.26
CA ARG A 111 -16.38 -5.92 2.55
C ARG A 111 -15.56 -6.14 1.28
N ASP A 112 -16.01 -7.04 0.43
CA ASP A 112 -15.33 -7.34 -0.84
C ASP A 112 -15.31 -6.10 -1.75
N ASP A 113 -16.47 -5.47 -1.96
CA ASP A 113 -16.57 -4.25 -2.76
C ASP A 113 -15.73 -3.11 -2.17
N LEU A 114 -15.73 -2.94 -0.86
CA LEU A 114 -14.95 -1.89 -0.18
C LEU A 114 -13.45 -2.12 -0.34
N GLU A 115 -12.98 -3.35 -0.16
CA GLU A 115 -11.57 -3.70 -0.34
C GLU A 115 -11.14 -3.60 -1.80
N HIS A 116 -12.01 -3.98 -2.74
CA HIS A 116 -11.79 -3.80 -4.17
C HIS A 116 -11.60 -2.31 -4.50
N ARG A 117 -12.54 -1.45 -4.10
CA ARG A 117 -12.47 0.00 -4.36
C ARG A 117 -11.25 0.65 -3.70
N ARG A 118 -10.87 0.24 -2.49
CA ARG A 118 -9.63 0.69 -1.83
C ARG A 118 -8.39 0.28 -2.60
N THR A 119 -8.36 -0.96 -3.10
CA THR A 119 -7.23 -1.48 -3.88
C THR A 119 -7.07 -0.73 -5.19
N GLU A 120 -8.16 -0.39 -5.87
CA GLU A 120 -8.14 0.41 -7.09
C GLU A 120 -7.57 1.81 -6.86
N GLU A 121 -8.01 2.52 -5.83
CA GLU A 121 -7.46 3.86 -5.53
C GLU A 121 -5.99 3.78 -5.08
N ARG A 122 -5.62 2.76 -4.32
CA ARG A 122 -4.20 2.51 -3.97
C ARG A 122 -3.34 2.25 -5.20
N ALA A 123 -3.84 1.49 -6.18
CA ALA A 123 -3.14 1.27 -7.44
C ALA A 123 -2.90 2.59 -8.18
N ARG A 124 -3.90 3.48 -8.24
CA ARG A 124 -3.73 4.82 -8.83
C ARG A 124 -2.67 5.66 -8.12
N ILE A 125 -2.62 5.61 -6.79
CA ILE A 125 -1.59 6.30 -6.01
C ILE A 125 -0.22 5.68 -6.30
N ALA A 126 -0.12 4.36 -6.36
CA ALA A 126 1.11 3.63 -6.65
C ALA A 126 1.67 3.98 -8.03
N ASP A 127 0.83 4.00 -9.07
CA ASP A 127 1.22 4.36 -10.43
C ASP A 127 1.79 5.78 -10.48
N ARG A 128 1.12 6.73 -9.82
CA ARG A 128 1.60 8.11 -9.75
C ARG A 128 2.90 8.21 -8.96
N ALA A 129 3.01 7.50 -7.84
CA ALA A 129 4.21 7.47 -7.02
C ALA A 129 5.39 6.88 -7.78
N ALA A 130 5.20 5.80 -8.54
CA ALA A 130 6.25 5.17 -9.34
C ALA A 130 6.91 6.17 -10.30
N VAL A 131 6.11 6.97 -11.02
CA VAL A 131 6.61 8.01 -11.92
C VAL A 131 7.44 9.05 -11.15
N LEU A 132 6.95 9.53 -10.01
CA LEU A 132 7.64 10.53 -9.19
C LEU A 132 8.94 9.99 -8.58
N ILE A 133 8.92 8.73 -8.13
CA ILE A 133 10.09 8.03 -7.61
C ILE A 133 11.17 7.95 -8.68
N SER A 134 10.83 7.54 -9.91
CA SER A 134 11.80 7.49 -11.01
C SER A 134 12.40 8.87 -11.32
N GLN A 135 11.59 9.94 -11.31
CA GLN A 135 12.08 11.30 -11.53
C GLN A 135 13.02 11.78 -10.41
N VAL A 136 12.70 11.48 -9.15
CA VAL A 136 13.57 11.79 -8.01
C VAL A 136 14.86 10.98 -8.08
N ALA A 137 14.78 9.69 -8.39
CA ALA A 137 15.94 8.82 -8.48
C ALA A 137 16.93 9.29 -9.56
N GLN A 138 16.45 9.64 -10.75
CA GLN A 138 17.29 10.17 -11.82
C GLN A 138 17.97 11.48 -11.42
N ARG A 139 17.23 12.43 -10.83
CA ARG A 139 17.76 13.73 -10.41
C ARG A 139 18.80 13.63 -9.30
N GLU A 140 18.62 12.71 -8.35
CA GLU A 140 19.49 12.56 -7.19
C GLU A 140 20.58 11.50 -7.37
N LYS A 141 20.60 10.86 -8.56
CA LYS A 141 21.51 9.76 -8.91
C LYS A 141 21.41 8.63 -7.90
N ILE A 142 20.18 8.18 -7.65
CA ILE A 142 19.84 7.06 -6.78
C ILE A 142 19.78 5.82 -7.66
N ASP A 143 20.55 4.81 -7.30
CA ASP A 143 20.69 3.57 -8.07
C ASP A 143 19.56 2.58 -7.75
N ILE A 144 19.12 2.53 -6.49
CA ILE A 144 18.09 1.60 -6.01
C ILE A 144 17.11 2.33 -5.08
N VAL A 145 15.81 2.09 -5.29
CA VAL A 145 14.76 2.53 -4.35
C VAL A 145 14.04 1.31 -3.79
N LEU A 146 14.11 1.15 -2.47
CA LEU A 146 13.43 0.08 -1.74
C LEU A 146 12.07 0.57 -1.26
N ILE A 147 11.02 -0.18 -1.57
CA ILE A 147 9.62 0.18 -1.26
C ILE A 147 8.94 -0.77 -0.26
N ARG A 148 9.60 -1.87 0.12
CA ARG A 148 9.11 -2.93 1.03
C ARG A 148 10.27 -3.51 1.85
N ASP A 149 9.93 -4.14 2.97
CA ASP A 149 10.82 -5.00 3.79
C ASP A 149 12.08 -4.31 4.32
N VAL A 150 12.01 -3.00 4.57
CA VAL A 150 13.12 -2.24 5.19
C VAL A 150 12.90 -2.13 6.70
N LEU A 151 13.72 -2.84 7.47
CA LEU A 151 13.69 -2.79 8.94
C LEU A 151 14.23 -1.45 9.49
N TRP A 152 15.28 -0.92 8.87
CA TRP A 152 15.92 0.33 9.29
C TRP A 152 16.60 1.03 8.12
N THR A 153 16.54 2.35 8.09
CA THR A 153 17.28 3.19 7.17
C THR A 153 17.71 4.48 7.85
N ARG A 154 18.80 5.08 7.37
CA ARG A 154 19.20 6.43 7.80
C ARG A 154 18.13 7.43 7.33
N PRO A 155 17.75 8.44 8.14
CA PRO A 155 16.78 9.46 7.73
C PRO A 155 17.10 10.16 6.40
N GLY A 156 18.38 10.31 6.04
CA GLY A 156 18.80 10.92 4.77
C GLY A 156 18.55 10.05 3.53
N ASN A 157 18.31 8.75 3.68
CA ASN A 157 18.03 7.83 2.57
C ASN A 157 16.51 7.64 2.37
N ASP A 158 15.68 8.07 3.33
CA ASP A 158 14.23 8.03 3.20
C ASP A 158 13.75 9.24 2.37
N ILE A 159 13.16 8.96 1.21
CA ILE A 159 12.62 9.98 0.31
C ILE A 159 11.08 10.09 0.39
N THR A 160 10.43 9.39 1.32
CA THR A 160 8.96 9.30 1.44
C THR A 160 8.30 10.67 1.49
N ASP A 161 8.75 11.57 2.38
CA ASP A 161 8.18 12.92 2.50
C ASP A 161 8.37 13.77 1.24
N LYS A 162 9.39 13.47 0.44
CA LYS A 162 9.64 14.14 -0.84
C LYS A 162 8.64 13.66 -1.90
N ILE A 163 8.34 12.37 -1.92
CA ILE A 163 7.33 11.78 -2.80
C ILE A 163 5.93 12.24 -2.41
N ILE A 164 5.57 12.23 -1.12
CA ILE A 164 4.28 12.76 -0.63
C ILE A 164 4.09 14.21 -1.06
N ARG A 165 5.10 15.05 -0.86
CA ARG A 165 5.05 16.45 -1.30
C ARG A 165 4.91 16.63 -2.81
N GLN A 166 5.31 15.65 -3.62
CA GLN A 166 5.11 15.69 -5.07
C GLN A 166 3.75 15.12 -5.49
N LEU A 167 3.20 14.14 -4.75
CA LEU A 167 1.83 13.66 -4.93
C LEU A 167 0.79 14.75 -4.59
N ASP A 168 1.12 15.64 -3.65
CA ASP A 168 0.24 16.70 -3.16
C ASP A 168 0.26 17.99 -3.98
N LYS A 169 1.05 18.03 -5.06
CA LYS A 169 1.12 19.14 -6.03
C LYS A 169 0.14 18.92 -7.16
#